data_AF-A0A1F4HDM8-F1
#
_entry.id   AF-A0A1F4HDM8-F1
#
_cell.length_a   1.000
_cell.length_b   1.000
_cell.length_c   1.000
_cell.angle_alpha   90.00
_cell.angle_beta   90.00
_cell.angle_gamma   90.00
#
_symmetry.space_group_name_H-M   'P 1'
#
loop_
_entity.id
_entity.type
_entity.pdbx_description
1 polymer ?
#
loop_
_entity_poly.entity_id
_entity_poly.type
_entity_poly.pdbx_seq_one_letter_code
_entity_poly.pdbx_strand_id
1 'polypeptide(L)'
;MKLRIRGLLLAAFLTLLAPVAAHASLQTLSNLFVFGDSLSDGGNYNGPGGPGTFPPPPYVGARYSNGPTAVEYLWQAYNPGNTSFSPSNFGGTNYALGGATTGAFNFNSINPNVPSALQSWFASQG
;
A
#
# COMPACT_ATOMS: atom_id res chain seq x y z
N MET A 1 50.42 -33.85 16.05
CA MET A 1 49.19 -33.98 15.24
C MET A 1 47.91 -33.63 16.02
N LYS A 2 47.67 -34.20 17.21
CA LYS A 2 46.44 -33.99 18.02
C LYS A 2 46.17 -32.53 18.44
N LEU A 3 47.21 -31.74 18.72
CA LEU A 3 47.07 -30.32 19.13
C LEU A 3 46.59 -29.40 17.99
N ARG A 4 46.97 -29.71 16.74
CA ARG A 4 46.54 -28.96 15.54
C ARG A 4 45.06 -29.23 15.21
N ILE A 5 44.61 -30.46 15.43
CA ILE A 5 43.21 -30.87 15.23
C ILE A 5 42.29 -30.18 16.23
N ARG A 6 42.70 -30.03 17.50
CA ARG A 6 41.91 -29.31 18.52
C ARG A 6 41.78 -27.82 18.22
N GLY A 7 42.85 -27.17 17.75
CA GLY A 7 42.79 -25.78 17.32
C GLY A 7 41.87 -25.56 16.11
N LEU A 8 41.90 -26.47 15.14
CA LEU A 8 41.00 -26.48 13.98
C LEU A 8 39.53 -26.70 14.37
N LEU A 9 39.25 -27.63 15.28
CA LEU A 9 37.91 -27.88 15.79
C LEU A 9 37.36 -26.69 16.58
N LEU A 10 38.19 -26.03 17.38
CA LEU A 10 37.80 -24.85 18.15
C LEU A 10 37.53 -23.65 17.23
N ALA A 11 38.36 -23.43 16.21
CA ALA A 11 38.13 -22.38 15.21
C ALA A 11 36.85 -22.61 14.40
N ALA A 12 36.58 -23.85 13.99
CA ALA A 12 35.32 -24.21 13.32
C ALA A 12 34.11 -23.94 14.22
N PHE A 13 34.19 -24.32 15.51
CA PHE A 13 33.12 -24.05 16.47
C PHE A 13 32.88 -22.55 16.68
N LEU A 14 33.94 -21.74 16.76
CA LEU A 14 33.86 -20.28 16.86
C LEU A 14 33.25 -19.62 15.61
N THR A 15 33.52 -20.15 14.42
CA THR A 15 32.86 -19.66 13.18
C THR A 15 31.38 -20.04 13.09
N LEU A 16 30.98 -21.16 13.71
CA LEU A 16 29.58 -21.57 13.84
C LEU A 16 28.80 -20.76 14.88
N LEU A 17 29.48 -20.20 15.88
CA LEU A 17 28.91 -19.28 16.88
C LEU A 17 29.03 -17.80 16.49
N ALA A 18 29.64 -17.48 15.35
CA ALA A 18 29.62 -16.12 14.85
C ALA A 18 28.15 -15.69 14.68
N PRO A 19 27.71 -14.57 15.28
CA PRO A 19 26.35 -14.11 15.08
C PRO A 19 26.20 -13.85 13.60
N VAL A 20 25.39 -14.67 12.92
CA VAL A 20 24.77 -14.24 11.67
C VAL A 20 24.10 -12.94 12.06
N ALA A 21 24.62 -11.81 11.57
CA ALA A 21 24.01 -10.52 11.82
C ALA A 21 22.55 -10.69 11.41
N ALA A 22 21.65 -10.79 12.38
CA ALA A 22 20.24 -10.96 12.11
C ALA A 22 19.82 -9.67 11.44
N HIS A 23 19.77 -9.70 10.11
CA HIS A 23 19.18 -8.63 9.35
C HIS A 23 17.70 -8.73 9.67
N ALA A 24 17.25 -7.95 10.66
CA ALA A 24 15.84 -7.76 10.93
C ALA A 24 15.25 -6.92 9.79
N SER A 25 15.28 -7.47 8.57
CA SER A 25 14.54 -6.96 7.43
C SER A 25 13.09 -7.38 7.61
N LEU A 26 12.15 -6.47 7.34
CA LEU A 26 10.75 -6.80 7.22
C LEU A 26 10.59 -7.89 6.16
N GLN A 27 10.19 -9.10 6.56
CA GLN A 27 10.03 -10.23 5.62
C GLN A 27 8.64 -10.22 4.98
N THR A 28 7.64 -9.85 5.77
CA THR A 28 6.25 -9.69 5.34
C THR A 28 5.65 -8.48 6.02
N LEU A 29 4.68 -7.85 5.37
CA LEU A 29 3.96 -6.72 5.92
C LEU A 29 2.59 -7.21 6.36
N SER A 30 2.41 -7.41 7.67
CA SER A 30 1.24 -8.11 8.21
C SER A 30 -0.07 -7.34 7.98
N ASN A 31 -0.03 -6.01 8.12
CA ASN A 31 -1.17 -5.14 7.87
C ASN A 31 -0.69 -3.83 7.24
N LEU A 32 -1.44 -3.32 6.26
CA LEU A 32 -1.22 -2.02 5.64
C LEU A 32 -2.49 -1.20 5.73
N PHE A 33 -2.44 -0.07 6.43
CA PHE A 33 -3.51 0.92 6.46
C PHE A 33 -3.02 2.18 5.76
N VAL A 34 -3.77 2.66 4.77
CA VAL A 34 -3.36 3.80 3.95
C VAL A 34 -4.40 4.90 4.04
N PHE A 35 -3.94 6.12 4.28
CA PHE A 35 -4.73 7.34 4.23
C PHE A 35 -4.00 8.31 3.30
N GLY A 36 -4.76 9.15 2.60
CA GLY A 36 -4.19 10.15 1.71
C GLY A 36 -5.09 10.45 0.52
N ASP A 37 -4.46 10.91 -0.55
CA ASP A 37 -5.14 11.39 -1.74
C ASP A 37 -4.99 10.44 -2.96
N SER A 38 -5.20 11.01 -4.14
CA SER A 38 -4.97 10.42 -5.46
C SER A 38 -3.69 9.59 -5.62
N LEU A 39 -2.57 9.97 -4.97
CA LEU A 39 -1.28 9.27 -5.12
C LEU A 39 -1.29 7.87 -4.49
N SER A 40 -2.24 7.61 -3.59
CA SER A 40 -2.37 6.33 -2.88
C SER A 40 -3.75 5.67 -3.05
N ASP A 41 -4.75 6.38 -3.59
CA ASP A 41 -6.11 5.86 -3.80
C ASP A 41 -6.12 4.63 -4.73
N GLY A 42 -6.55 3.49 -4.19
CA GLY A 42 -6.69 2.22 -4.91
C GLY A 42 -7.97 2.09 -5.73
N GLY A 43 -8.76 3.16 -5.86
CA GLY A 43 -10.05 3.17 -6.55
C GLY A 43 -11.25 3.10 -5.63
N ASN A 44 -11.20 3.75 -4.46
CA ASN A 44 -12.32 3.80 -3.50
C ASN A 44 -13.62 4.29 -4.12
N TYR A 45 -13.51 5.17 -5.11
CA TYR A 45 -14.65 5.72 -5.82
C TYR A 45 -15.52 4.65 -6.55
N ASN A 46 -14.94 3.55 -7.02
CA ASN A 46 -15.68 2.51 -7.75
C ASN A 46 -16.35 1.47 -6.82
N GLY A 47 -16.30 1.67 -5.50
CA GLY A 47 -16.84 0.74 -4.52
C GLY A 47 -18.37 0.71 -4.45
N PRO A 48 -18.96 -0.30 -3.78
CA PRO A 48 -20.37 -0.29 -3.39
C PRO A 48 -20.78 1.04 -2.74
N GLY A 49 -21.72 1.77 -3.36
CA GLY A 49 -22.15 3.11 -2.93
C GLY A 49 -21.43 4.28 -3.63
N GLY A 50 -20.45 4.00 -4.49
CA GLY A 50 -19.82 4.96 -5.38
C GLY A 50 -20.70 5.29 -6.61
N PRO A 51 -20.72 6.55 -7.09
CA PRO A 51 -21.59 6.95 -8.20
C PRO A 51 -21.14 6.52 -9.61
N GLY A 52 -20.04 5.75 -9.77
CA GLY A 52 -19.62 5.21 -11.06
C GLY A 52 -18.11 5.03 -11.20
N THR A 53 -17.55 5.35 -12.38
CA THR A 53 -16.09 5.37 -12.64
C THR A 53 -15.52 6.79 -12.70
N PHE A 54 -14.59 7.09 -11.79
CA PHE A 54 -13.80 8.32 -11.72
C PHE A 54 -12.45 7.93 -11.11
N PRO A 55 -11.32 8.53 -11.55
CA PRO A 55 -11.23 9.48 -12.66
C PRO A 55 -11.50 8.82 -14.03
N PRO A 56 -11.97 9.58 -15.05
CA PRO A 56 -12.32 9.04 -16.36
C PRO A 56 -11.08 8.54 -17.12
N PRO A 57 -11.21 7.81 -18.24
CA PRO A 57 -10.06 7.42 -19.06
C PRO A 57 -9.09 8.59 -19.34
N PRO A 58 -7.76 8.34 -19.38
CA PRO A 58 -7.08 7.05 -19.54
C PRO A 58 -6.69 6.32 -18.23
N TYR A 59 -7.25 6.73 -17.10
CA TYR A 59 -6.96 6.13 -15.80
C TYR A 59 -7.47 4.69 -15.68
N VAL A 60 -6.68 3.82 -15.02
CA VAL A 60 -6.95 2.38 -14.94
C VAL A 60 -7.51 2.01 -13.58
N GLY A 61 -8.63 1.28 -13.56
CA GLY A 61 -9.21 0.74 -12.33
C GLY A 61 -9.59 1.81 -11.29
N ALA A 62 -10.03 2.98 -11.74
CA ALA A 62 -10.37 4.12 -10.86
C ALA A 62 -9.21 4.64 -9.99
N ARG A 63 -7.95 4.32 -10.34
CA ARG A 63 -6.75 4.93 -9.74
C ARG A 63 -6.40 6.20 -10.49
N TYR A 64 -5.78 7.18 -9.84
CA TYR A 64 -5.22 8.37 -10.51
C TYR A 64 -3.87 8.06 -11.18
N SER A 65 -3.79 6.89 -11.82
CA SER A 65 -2.60 6.34 -12.48
C SER A 65 -3.03 5.45 -13.66
N ASN A 66 -2.08 5.11 -14.53
CA ASN A 66 -2.24 4.11 -15.60
C ASN A 66 -1.96 2.67 -15.11
N GLY A 67 -1.85 2.48 -13.80
CA GLY A 67 -1.58 1.19 -13.16
C GLY A 67 -1.67 1.29 -11.63
N PRO A 68 -1.09 0.31 -10.90
CA PRO A 68 -1.05 0.33 -9.44
C PRO A 68 -0.38 1.58 -8.88
N THR A 69 -0.85 2.02 -7.72
CA THR A 69 -0.25 3.09 -6.91
C THR A 69 0.99 2.60 -6.16
N ALA A 70 1.77 3.52 -5.60
CA ALA A 70 2.97 3.18 -4.84
C ALA A 70 2.66 2.26 -3.63
N VAL A 71 1.53 2.47 -2.96
CA VAL A 71 1.11 1.65 -1.81
C VAL A 71 0.67 0.24 -2.21
N GLU A 72 0.11 0.07 -3.41
CA GLU A 72 -0.22 -1.25 -3.95
C GLU A 72 1.05 -2.03 -4.32
N TYR A 73 2.04 -1.35 -4.94
CA TYR A 73 3.36 -1.95 -5.17
C TYR A 73 4.07 -2.30 -3.86
N LEU A 74 3.98 -1.46 -2.84
CA LEU A 74 4.53 -1.73 -1.51
C LEU A 74 3.93 -3.01 -0.92
N TRP A 75 2.60 -3.15 -0.97
CA TRP A 75 1.94 -4.37 -0.50
C TRP A 75 2.42 -5.61 -1.25
N GLN A 76 2.45 -5.55 -2.59
CA GLN A 76 2.88 -6.66 -3.43
C GLN A 76 4.35 -7.05 -3.20
N ALA A 77 5.23 -6.09 -2.93
CA ALA A 77 6.64 -6.35 -2.68
C ALA A 77 6.86 -7.18 -1.40
N TYR A 78 6.04 -6.97 -0.37
CA TYR A 78 6.11 -7.71 0.89
C TYR A 78 5.12 -8.88 0.99
N ASN A 79 4.15 -8.96 0.08
CA ASN A 79 3.14 -10.03 0.02
C ASN A 79 2.87 -10.46 -1.44
N PRO A 80 3.83 -11.09 -2.14
CA PRO A 80 3.67 -11.46 -3.55
C PRO A 80 2.46 -12.37 -3.77
N GLY A 81 1.60 -12.00 -4.73
CA GLY A 81 0.37 -12.75 -5.06
C GLY A 81 -0.80 -12.55 -4.09
N ASN A 82 -0.62 -11.80 -2.99
CA ASN A 82 -1.69 -11.51 -2.05
C ASN A 82 -2.54 -10.33 -2.52
N THR A 83 -3.83 -10.57 -2.78
CA THR A 83 -4.80 -9.57 -3.24
C THR A 83 -5.72 -9.03 -2.13
N SER A 84 -5.41 -9.32 -0.86
CA SER A 84 -6.25 -8.89 0.27
C SER A 84 -6.19 -7.39 0.56
N PHE A 85 -5.16 -6.69 0.09
CA PHE A 85 -5.09 -5.23 0.19
C PHE A 85 -5.94 -4.60 -0.92
N SER A 86 -7.04 -3.96 -0.50
CA SER A 86 -8.05 -3.40 -1.39
C SER A 86 -8.57 -2.04 -0.86
N PRO A 87 -9.32 -1.27 -1.66
CA PRO A 87 -9.92 -0.02 -1.21
C PRO A 87 -10.95 -0.25 -0.10
N SER A 88 -11.06 0.68 0.85
CA SER A 88 -11.94 0.60 2.01
C SER A 88 -13.42 0.48 1.64
N ASN A 89 -13.86 1.08 0.54
CA ASN A 89 -15.24 0.92 0.07
C ASN A 89 -15.56 -0.50 -0.41
N PHE A 90 -14.55 -1.33 -0.66
CA PHE A 90 -14.69 -2.77 -0.91
C PHE A 90 -14.39 -3.61 0.34
N GLY A 91 -14.36 -3.01 1.53
CA GLY A 91 -14.05 -3.67 2.80
C GLY A 91 -12.55 -3.83 3.11
N GLY A 92 -11.68 -3.18 2.33
CA GLY A 92 -10.23 -3.22 2.54
C GLY A 92 -9.70 -2.14 3.49
N THR A 93 -8.39 -1.93 3.45
CA THR A 93 -7.66 -1.05 4.39
C THR A 93 -6.95 0.13 3.70
N ASN A 94 -7.21 0.36 2.42
CA ASN A 94 -6.81 1.57 1.74
C ASN A 94 -7.94 2.61 1.78
N TYR A 95 -7.82 3.60 2.66
CA TYR A 95 -8.75 4.71 2.87
C TYR A 95 -8.36 5.98 2.11
N ALA A 96 -7.30 5.92 1.27
CA ALA A 96 -6.94 7.07 0.47
C ALA A 96 -8.04 7.37 -0.56
N LEU A 97 -8.37 8.66 -0.72
CA LEU A 97 -9.40 9.10 -1.63
C LEU A 97 -8.91 10.27 -2.47
N GLY A 98 -9.05 10.17 -3.79
CA GLY A 98 -8.73 11.25 -4.72
C GLY A 98 -9.29 12.60 -4.28
N GLY A 99 -8.44 13.63 -4.28
CA GLY A 99 -8.79 14.98 -3.88
C GLY A 99 -8.83 15.22 -2.37
N ALA A 100 -8.65 14.20 -1.52
CA ALA A 100 -8.59 14.40 -0.08
C ALA A 100 -7.49 15.42 0.29
N THR A 101 -7.83 16.35 1.18
CA THR A 101 -6.85 17.27 1.77
C THR A 101 -6.34 16.71 3.09
N THR A 102 -5.38 17.40 3.72
CA THR A 102 -4.93 17.05 5.07
C THR A 102 -5.98 17.33 6.16
N GLY A 103 -7.04 18.08 5.84
CA GLY A 103 -8.17 18.36 6.72
C GLY A 103 -9.42 17.59 6.34
N ALA A 104 -10.58 18.04 6.82
CA ALA A 104 -11.88 17.40 6.58
C ALA A 104 -12.50 17.70 5.19
N PHE A 105 -11.74 18.30 4.28
CA PHE A 105 -12.25 18.68 2.96
C PHE A 105 -11.67 17.79 1.87
N ASN A 106 -12.46 17.59 0.81
CA ASN A 106 -12.02 16.96 -0.42
C ASN A 106 -12.13 17.95 -1.59
N PHE A 107 -11.02 18.23 -2.28
CA PHE A 107 -10.96 19.14 -3.42
C PHE A 107 -11.89 18.72 -4.58
N ASN A 108 -12.13 17.42 -4.77
CA ASN A 108 -13.06 16.93 -5.79
C ASN A 108 -14.53 17.30 -5.52
N SER A 109 -14.86 17.79 -4.32
CA SER A 109 -16.19 18.34 -4.03
C SER A 109 -16.46 19.70 -4.68
N ILE A 110 -15.41 20.42 -5.09
CA ILE A 110 -15.52 21.77 -5.69
C ILE A 110 -14.82 21.88 -7.05
N ASN A 111 -14.10 20.84 -7.48
CA ASN A 111 -13.38 20.82 -8.74
C ASN A 111 -14.37 20.82 -9.92
N PRO A 112 -14.36 21.84 -10.81
CA PRO A 112 -15.30 21.93 -11.93
C PRO A 112 -15.11 20.83 -12.98
N ASN A 113 -13.96 20.14 -12.97
CA ASN A 113 -13.70 19.00 -13.85
C ASN A 113 -14.26 17.68 -13.31
N VAL A 114 -14.75 17.67 -12.07
CA VAL A 114 -15.48 16.54 -11.49
C VAL A 114 -16.96 16.73 -11.82
N PRO A 115 -17.65 15.72 -12.41
CA PRO A 115 -19.08 15.84 -12.68
C PRO A 115 -19.86 16.17 -11.41
N SER A 116 -20.83 17.09 -11.50
CA SER A 116 -21.57 17.62 -10.36
C SER A 116 -22.27 16.54 -9.53
N ALA A 117 -22.71 15.46 -10.17
CA ALA A 117 -23.29 14.29 -9.51
C ALA A 117 -22.32 13.59 -8.54
N LEU A 118 -21.00 13.76 -8.72
CA LEU A 118 -19.97 13.14 -7.87
C LEU A 118 -19.49 14.07 -6.76
N GLN A 119 -19.63 15.39 -6.96
CA GLN A 119 -19.13 16.39 -6.03
C GLN A 119 -19.76 16.25 -4.63
N SER A 120 -21.05 15.96 -4.56
CA SER A 120 -21.76 15.71 -3.29
C SER A 120 -21.28 14.44 -2.59
N TRP A 121 -20.94 13.40 -3.36
CA TRP A 121 -20.34 12.19 -2.81
C TRP A 121 -18.97 12.52 -2.22
N PHE A 122 -18.07 13.18 -2.97
CA PHE A 122 -16.76 13.60 -2.45
C PHE A 122 -16.88 14.53 -1.23
N ALA A 123 -17.90 15.38 -1.17
CA ALA A 123 -18.17 16.23 -0.01
C ALA A 123 -18.57 15.45 1.25
N SER A 124 -19.10 14.24 1.10
CA SER A 124 -19.50 13.39 2.22
C SER A 124 -18.39 12.46 2.73
N GLN A 125 -17.25 12.41 2.04
CA GLN A 125 -16.13 11.51 2.33
C GLN A 125 -14.98 12.21 3.07
N GLY A 126 -15.29 13.16 3.96
CA GLY A 126 -14.34 13.93 4.77
C GLY A 126 -14.82 14.09 6.20
#